data_AF-X6HES7-F1
#
_entry.id   AF-X6HES7-F1
#
_cell.length_a   1.000
_cell.length_b   1.000
_cell.length_c   1.000
_cell.angle_alpha   90.00
_cell.angle_beta   90.00
_cell.angle_gamma   90.00
#
_symmetry.space_group_name_H-M   'P 1'
#
loop_
_entity.id
_entity.type
_entity.pdbx_description
1 polymer ?
#
loop_
_entity_poly.entity_id
_entity_poly.type
_entity_poly.pdbx_seq_one_letter_code
_entity_poly.pdbx_strand_id
1 'polypeptide(L)'
;MDAGLADKFLSIAFISAIIFYAITIVLYAKALGSMEVSAAYPVMMGSGFAMLTIASHYVFGEPFQLSKWTGLALVLAGIYFLAREG
;
A
#
# COMPACT_ATOMS: atom_id res chain seq x y z
N MET A 1 12.21 -31.21 -15.82
CA MET A 1 11.69 -29.95 -16.38
C MET A 1 10.46 -29.59 -15.56
N ASP A 2 10.69 -28.82 -14.51
CA ASP A 2 9.82 -28.71 -13.34
C ASP A 2 8.60 -27.83 -13.62
N ALA A 3 7.51 -28.45 -14.08
CA ALA A 3 6.21 -27.80 -14.29
C ALA A 3 5.73 -27.03 -13.03
N GLY A 4 6.15 -27.45 -11.84
CA GLY A 4 5.80 -26.79 -10.58
C GLY A 4 6.37 -25.37 -10.40
N LEU A 5 7.44 -24.99 -11.10
CA LEU A 5 7.99 -23.63 -11.01
C LEU A 5 7.14 -22.65 -11.84
N ALA A 6 6.74 -23.07 -13.05
CA ALA A 6 5.89 -22.28 -13.94
C ALA A 6 4.49 -22.07 -13.34
N ASP A 7 3.90 -23.10 -12.73
CA ASP A 7 2.62 -23.00 -12.00
C ASP A 7 2.69 -22.01 -10.82
N LYS A 8 3.84 -21.93 -10.15
CA LYS A 8 4.04 -21.01 -9.03
C LYS A 8 4.18 -19.56 -9.51
N PHE A 9 4.79 -19.33 -10.67
CA PHE A 9 4.87 -18.03 -11.33
C PHE A 9 3.55 -17.60 -12.01
N LEU A 10 2.74 -18.55 -12.49
CA LEU A 10 1.40 -18.28 -13.03
C LEU A 10 0.30 -18.33 -11.96
N SER A 11 0.68 -18.51 -10.70
CA SER A 11 -0.28 -18.47 -9.60
C SER A 11 -0.98 -17.12 -9.57
N ILE A 12 -2.30 -17.17 -9.39
CA ILE A 12 -3.15 -15.97 -9.32
C ILE A 12 -2.62 -14.96 -8.29
N ALA A 13 -2.02 -15.45 -7.20
CA ALA A 13 -1.40 -14.61 -6.18
C ALA A 13 -0.18 -13.82 -6.72
N PHE A 14 0.68 -14.45 -7.51
CA PHE A 14 1.86 -13.81 -8.08
C PHE A 14 1.49 -12.75 -9.12
N ILE A 15 0.56 -13.08 -10.01
CA ILE A 15 0.04 -12.14 -11.01
C ILE A 15 -0.64 -10.96 -10.31
N SER A 16 -1.45 -11.22 -9.28
CA SER A 16 -2.08 -10.15 -8.49
C SER A 16 -1.02 -9.24 -7.84
N ALA A 17 0.03 -9.80 -7.24
CA ALA A 17 1.11 -9.01 -6.65
C ALA A 17 1.81 -8.13 -7.68
N ILE A 18 2.09 -8.64 -8.89
CA ILE A 18 2.68 -7.85 -9.97
C ILE A 18 1.77 -6.71 -10.40
N ILE A 19 0.48 -6.98 -10.60
CA ILE A 19 -0.49 -5.96 -11.03
C ILE A 19 -0.61 -4.86 -9.97
N PHE A 20 -0.78 -5.24 -8.70
CA PHE A 20 -0.84 -4.28 -7.60
C PHE A 20 0.44 -3.45 -7.48
N TYR A 21 1.61 -4.09 -7.62
CA TYR A 21 2.89 -3.39 -7.58
C TYR A 21 3.05 -2.40 -8.75
N ALA A 22 2.66 -2.80 -9.96
CA ALA A 22 2.68 -1.93 -11.13
C ALA A 22 1.77 -0.71 -10.95
N ILE A 23 0.56 -0.89 -10.40
CA ILE A 23 -0.36 0.20 -10.07
C ILE A 23 0.27 1.17 -9.08
N THR A 24 0.90 0.66 -8.01
CA THR A 24 1.59 1.48 -7.01
C THR A 24 2.70 2.33 -7.64
N ILE A 25 3.51 1.75 -8.53
CA ILE A 25 4.58 2.49 -9.23
C ILE A 25 3.99 3.59 -10.11
N VAL A 26 2.93 3.30 -10.88
CA VAL A 26 2.30 4.30 -11.76
C VAL A 26 1.72 5.45 -10.95
N LEU A 27 1.03 5.15 -9.83
CA LEU A 27 0.50 6.16 -8.93
C LEU A 27 1.61 7.01 -8.30
N TYR A 28 2.72 6.38 -7.90
CA TYR A 28 3.88 7.09 -7.36
C TYR A 28 4.53 8.01 -8.38
N ALA A 29 4.74 7.52 -9.61
CA ALA A 29 5.28 8.31 -10.70
C ALA A 29 4.39 9.52 -11.02
N LYS A 30 3.06 9.34 -10.99
CA LYS A 30 2.11 10.44 -11.17
C LYS A 30 2.17 11.44 -10.01
N ALA A 31 2.29 10.96 -8.77
CA ALA A 31 2.40 11.81 -7.58
C ALA A 31 3.68 12.66 -7.60
N LEU A 32 4.81 12.09 -8.03
CA LEU A 32 6.08 12.81 -8.19
C LEU A 32 6.00 13.99 -9.16
N GLY A 33 5.08 13.93 -10.14
CA GLY A 33 4.86 15.02 -11.09
C GLY A 33 3.97 16.14 -10.56
N SER A 34 3.26 15.95 -9.44
CA SER A 34 2.32 16.93 -8.87
C SER A 34 2.70 17.42 -7.48
N MET A 35 3.60 16.74 -6.78
CA MET A 35 4.03 17.07 -5.41
C MET A 35 5.54 16.88 -5.26
N GLU A 36 6.15 17.64 -4.37
CA GLU A 36 7.55 17.43 -3.98
C GLU A 36 7.75 16.01 -3.42
N VAL A 37 8.92 15.43 -3.68
CA VAL A 37 9.28 14.06 -3.24
C VAL A 37 9.11 13.90 -1.72
N SER A 38 9.33 14.98 -0.97
CA SER A 38 9.15 15.08 0.48
C SER A 38 7.71 14.78 0.94
N ALA A 39 6.69 15.22 0.18
CA ALA A 39 5.27 15.00 0.49
C ALA A 39 4.70 13.76 -0.23
N ALA A 40 5.19 13.44 -1.42
CA ALA A 40 4.72 12.28 -2.19
C ALA A 40 5.06 10.95 -1.49
N TYR A 41 6.23 10.86 -0.84
CA TYR A 41 6.69 9.62 -0.20
C TYR A 41 5.82 9.22 1.00
N PRO A 42 5.48 10.12 1.95
CA PRO A 42 4.57 9.80 3.05
C PRO A 42 3.15 9.47 2.59
N VAL A 43 2.65 10.14 1.54
CA VAL A 43 1.33 9.84 0.95
C VAL A 43 1.31 8.43 0.35
N MET A 44 2.34 8.06 -0.42
CA MET A 44 2.43 6.71 -0.99
C MET A 44 2.56 5.65 0.10
N MET A 45 3.52 5.82 1.02
CA MET A 45 3.79 4.82 2.06
C MET A 45 2.61 4.64 3.01
N GLY A 46 1.95 5.73 3.42
CA GLY A 46 0.83 5.60 4.33
C GLY A 46 -0.49 5.20 3.70
N SER A 47 -0.73 5.52 2.43
CA SER A 47 -1.86 4.91 1.70
C SER A 47 -1.66 3.41 1.52
N GLY A 48 -0.42 2.98 1.21
CA GLY A 48 -0.04 1.57 1.19
C GLY A 48 -0.23 0.91 2.56
N PHE A 49 0.22 1.56 3.63
CA PHE A 49 0.04 1.06 5.00
C PHE A 49 -1.43 0.95 5.42
N ALA A 50 -2.26 1.92 5.01
CA ALA A 50 -3.70 1.88 5.24
C ALA A 50 -4.36 0.73 4.48
N MET A 51 -4.05 0.56 3.20
CA MET A 51 -4.53 -0.58 2.42
C MET A 51 -4.06 -1.91 3.01
N LEU A 52 -2.79 -2.03 3.43
CA LEU A 52 -2.30 -3.23 4.10
C LEU A 52 -3.05 -3.49 5.40
N THR A 53 -3.27 -2.47 6.22
CA THR A 53 -3.98 -2.62 7.50
C THR A 53 -5.41 -3.11 7.29
N ILE A 54 -6.12 -2.52 6.31
CA ILE A 54 -7.47 -2.94 5.93
C ILE A 54 -7.45 -4.37 5.37
N ALA A 55 -6.50 -4.67 4.48
CA ALA A 55 -6.36 -6.01 3.90
C ALA A 55 -6.03 -7.05 4.97
N SER A 56 -5.13 -6.78 5.91
CA SER A 56 -4.83 -7.67 7.04
C SER A 56 -6.07 -7.91 7.91
N HIS A 57 -6.87 -6.88 8.19
CA HIS A 57 -8.09 -7.05 8.96
C HIS A 57 -9.13 -7.92 8.23
N TYR A 58 -9.39 -7.65 6.95
CA TYR A 58 -10.42 -8.35 6.16
C TYR A 58 -9.99 -9.74 5.66
N VAL A 59 -8.72 -9.93 5.30
CA VAL A 59 -8.21 -11.17 4.68
C VAL A 59 -7.67 -12.15 5.73
N PHE A 60 -6.93 -11.66 6.73
CA PHE A 60 -6.33 -12.52 7.75
C PHE A 60 -7.21 -12.69 9.00
N GLY A 61 -8.27 -11.88 9.15
CA GLY A 61 -9.21 -11.98 10.28
C GLY A 61 -8.55 -11.75 11.65
N GLU A 62 -7.35 -11.14 11.67
CA GLU A 62 -6.64 -10.87 12.91
C GLU A 62 -7.45 -9.88 13.76
N PRO A 63 -7.59 -10.12 15.08
CA PRO A 63 -8.20 -9.17 16.00
C PRO A 63 -7.29 -7.95 16.11
N PHE A 64 -7.51 -7.00 15.21
CA PHE A 64 -6.85 -5.70 15.26
C PHE A 64 -7.38 -4.96 16.49
N GLN A 65 -6.56 -4.89 17.53
CA GLN A 65 -6.82 -4.07 18.70
C GLN A 65 -7.12 -2.63 18.27
N LEU A 66 -8.06 -1.99 18.97
CA LEU A 66 -8.49 -0.61 18.72
C LEU A 66 -7.29 0.35 18.63
N SER A 67 -6.19 0.06 19.35
CA SER A 67 -4.93 0.79 19.33
C SER A 67 -4.25 0.86 17.95
N LYS A 68 -4.36 -0.18 17.12
CA LYS A 68 -3.81 -0.19 15.74
C LYS A 68 -4.65 0.69 14.81
N TRP A 69 -5.97 0.75 15.02
CA TRP A 69 -6.86 1.64 14.28
C TRP A 69 -6.62 3.12 14.63
N THR A 70 -6.41 3.45 15.91
CA THR A 70 -6.04 4.82 16.31
C THR A 70 -4.67 5.21 15.79
N GLY A 71 -3.68 4.30 15.81
CA GLY A 71 -2.37 4.53 15.19
C GLY A 71 -2.47 4.80 13.68
N LEU A 72 -3.27 4.01 12.97
CA LEU A 72 -3.53 4.22 11.55
C LEU A 72 -4.18 5.59 11.28
N ALA A 73 -5.20 5.95 12.06
CA ALA A 73 -5.86 7.25 11.94
C ALA A 73 -4.89 8.42 12.17
N LEU A 74 -3.96 8.28 13.12
CA LEU A 74 -2.94 9.29 13.40
C LEU A 74 -1.94 9.43 12.24
N VAL A 75 -1.48 8.31 11.67
CA VAL A 75 -0.60 8.30 10.50
C VAL A 75 -1.29 8.95 9.30
N LEU A 76 -2.54 8.58 9.02
CA LEU A 76 -3.34 9.17 7.94
C LEU A 76 -3.55 10.68 8.13
N ALA A 77 -3.82 11.12 9.37
CA ALA A 77 -3.95 12.54 9.69
C ALA A 77 -2.62 13.30 9.44
N GLY A 78 -1.48 12.74 9.87
CA GLY A 78 -0.17 13.35 9.62
C GLY A 78 0.15 13.47 8.13
N ILE A 79 -0.21 12.46 7.34
CA ILE A 79 -0.05 12.48 5.88
C ILE A 79 -0.94 13.54 5.25
N TYR A 80 -2.20 13.66 5.69
CA TYR A 80 -3.12 14.67 5.18
C TYR A 80 -2.61 16.10 5.44
N PHE A 81 -2.03 16.35 6.62
CA PHE A 81 -1.41 17.64 6.93
C PHE A 81 -0.20 17.90 6.03
N LEU A 82 0.70 16.93 5.88
CA LEU A 82 1.90 17.09 5.05
C LEU A 82 1.58 17.26 3.56
N ALA A 83 0.59 16.53 3.06
CA ALA A 83 0.10 16.65 1.68
C ALA A 83 -0.60 17.98 1.39
N ARG A 84 -0.99 18.72 2.44
CA ARG A 84 -1.64 20.03 2.34
C ARG A 84 -0.64 21.20 2.44
N GLU A 85 0.59 20.93 2.87
CA GLU A 85 1.67 21.93 2.96
C GLU A 85 2.56 22.02 1.70
N GLY A 86 2.13 21.43 0.58
CA GLY A 86 2.69 21.64 -0.76
C GLY A 86 1.69 22.31 -1.69
#